data_AF-A0A8J1M2K3-F1
#
_entry.id   AF-A0A8J1M2K3-F1
#
_cell.length_a   1.000
_cell.length_b   1.000
_cell.length_c   1.000
_cell.angle_alpha   90.00
_cell.angle_beta   90.00
_cell.angle_gamma   90.00
#
_symmetry.space_group_name_H-M   'P 1'
#
loop_
_entity.id
_entity.type
_entity.pdbx_description
1 polymer ?
#
loop_
_entity_poly.entity_id
_entity_poly.type
_entity_poly.pdbx_seq_one_letter_code
_entity_poly.pdbx_strand_id
1 'polypeptide(L)'
;MISYCPICAKPVYFAERKRSLGKDYHPLCLKCFQCKRQLTAGQHAEYDDKPYCNHCYLLHFGPRGARGSISRPSAHTATVPPSSKPAAENKDR
;
A
#
# COMPACT_ATOMS: atom_id res chain seq x y z
N MET A 1 9.81 17.62 -14.00
CA MET A 1 10.08 17.49 -12.55
C MET A 1 9.82 16.05 -12.15
N ILE A 2 10.84 15.40 -11.59
CA ILE A 2 10.76 14.04 -11.05
C ILE A 2 10.56 14.18 -9.55
N SER A 3 9.56 13.52 -8.99
CA SER A 3 9.35 13.48 -7.55
C SER A 3 9.95 12.19 -6.99
N TYR A 4 10.40 12.21 -5.73
CA TYR A 4 11.00 11.04 -5.09
C TYR A 4 10.05 10.46 -4.06
N CYS A 5 9.91 9.13 -4.05
CA CYS A 5 9.07 8.47 -3.07
C CYS A 5 9.80 8.40 -1.71
N PRO A 6 9.21 8.88 -0.61
CA PRO A 6 9.88 8.88 0.71
C PRO A 6 10.07 7.47 1.30
N ILE A 7 9.40 6.46 0.75
CA ILE A 7 9.45 5.08 1.27
C ILE A 7 10.57 4.25 0.65
N CYS A 8 10.84 4.44 -0.65
CA CYS A 8 11.85 3.68 -1.37
C CYS A 8 12.97 4.54 -1.96
N ALA A 9 12.91 5.87 -1.78
CA ALA A 9 13.83 6.86 -2.33
C ALA A 9 14.03 6.77 -3.86
N LYS A 10 13.10 6.11 -4.58
CA LYS A 10 13.14 5.96 -6.03
C LYS A 10 12.37 7.08 -6.72
N PRO A 11 12.77 7.45 -7.95
CA PRO A 11 12.05 8.43 -8.75
C PRO A 11 10.66 7.92 -9.13
N VAL A 12 9.64 8.72 -8.85
CA VAL A 12 8.24 8.49 -9.20
C VAL A 12 7.94 9.26 -10.49
N TYR A 13 7.62 8.52 -11.54
CA TYR A 13 7.23 9.09 -12.82
C TYR A 13 5.75 9.45 -12.84
N PHE A 14 5.38 10.36 -13.74
CA PHE A 14 4.00 10.86 -13.84
C PHE A 14 2.96 9.75 -14.10
N ALA A 15 3.34 8.69 -14.83
CA ALA A 15 2.46 7.56 -15.14
C ALA A 15 2.06 6.76 -13.89
N GLU A 16 2.97 6.65 -12.91
CA GLU A 16 2.79 5.78 -11.75
C GLU A 16 2.66 6.56 -10.43
N ARG A 17 2.65 7.91 -10.48
CA ARG A 17 2.60 8.72 -9.26
C ARG A 17 1.22 8.72 -8.64
N LYS A 18 1.17 8.40 -7.35
CA LYS A 18 0.02 8.58 -6.48
C LYS A 18 0.28 9.80 -5.62
N ARG A 19 -0.36 10.91 -5.97
CA ARG A 19 -0.25 12.17 -5.23
C ARG A 19 -1.15 12.11 -4.00
N SER A 20 -0.62 12.31 -2.80
CA SER A 20 -1.39 12.24 -1.55
C SER A 20 -0.78 13.19 -0.53
N LEU A 21 -1.63 13.98 0.15
CA LEU A 21 -1.24 14.96 1.16
C LEU A 21 -0.08 15.90 0.75
N GLY A 22 0.07 16.13 -0.56
CA GLY A 22 1.12 16.98 -1.14
C GLY A 22 2.42 16.27 -1.53
N LYS A 23 2.57 14.97 -1.25
CA LYS A 23 3.74 14.15 -1.63
C LYS A 23 3.39 13.14 -2.72
N ASP A 24 4.40 12.64 -3.42
CA ASP A 24 4.27 11.63 -4.48
C ASP A 24 4.75 10.26 -4.00
N TYR A 25 3.84 9.28 -4.10
CA TYR A 25 4.07 7.89 -3.70
C TYR A 25 3.97 6.95 -4.89
N HIS A 26 4.60 5.79 -4.79
CA HIS A 26 4.29 4.67 -5.70
C HIS A 26 3.00 3.96 -5.25
N PRO A 27 2.23 3.38 -6.19
CA PRO A 27 1.03 2.59 -5.88
C PRO A 27 1.33 1.41 -4.95
N LEU A 28 2.52 0.83 -5.08
CA LEU A 28 2.97 -0.31 -4.25
C LEU A 28 3.64 0.13 -2.94
N CYS A 29 4.18 1.34 -2.88
CA CYS A 29 4.86 1.84 -1.68
C CYS A 29 3.86 2.40 -0.67
N LEU A 30 2.70 2.89 -1.11
CA LEU A 30 1.66 3.44 -0.26
C LEU A 30 0.96 2.36 0.57
N LYS A 31 1.62 1.90 1.62
CA LYS A 31 1.14 0.85 2.55
C LYS A 31 1.32 1.32 3.98
N CYS A 32 0.39 0.96 4.84
CA CYS A 32 0.43 1.36 6.24
C CYS A 32 1.67 0.79 6.93
N PHE A 33 2.41 1.61 7.68
CA PHE A 33 3.58 1.13 8.41
C PHE A 33 3.24 0.09 9.49
N GLN A 34 2.07 0.20 10.13
CA GLN A 34 1.67 -0.70 11.22
C GLN A 34 1.02 -1.99 10.75
N CYS A 35 -0.07 -1.88 9.99
CA CYS A 35 -0.81 -3.06 9.53
C CYS A 35 -0.32 -3.62 8.19
N LYS A 36 0.67 -2.98 7.53
CA LYS A 36 1.21 -3.35 6.22
C LYS A 36 0.17 -3.47 5.09
N ARG A 37 -1.05 -3.00 5.34
CA ARG A 37 -2.17 -3.01 4.39
C ARG A 37 -1.94 -1.97 3.31
N GLN A 38 -2.19 -2.35 2.06
CA GLN A 38 -2.16 -1.40 0.94
C GLN A 38 -3.19 -0.30 1.16
N LEU A 39 -2.75 0.95 1.05
CA LEU A 39 -3.58 2.12 1.22
C LEU A 39 -3.91 2.71 -0.15
N THR A 40 -5.12 3.22 -0.27
CA THR A 40 -5.53 3.94 -1.48
C THR A 40 -5.08 5.40 -1.37
N ALA A 41 -4.67 5.98 -2.49
CA ALA A 41 -4.40 7.42 -2.56
C ALA A 41 -5.64 8.22 -2.18
N GLY A 42 -5.47 9.20 -1.30
CA GLY A 42 -6.54 10.05 -0.80
C GLY A 42 -7.31 9.53 0.43
N GLN A 43 -7.09 8.29 0.88
CA GLN A 43 -7.74 7.71 2.06
C GLN A 43 -6.71 7.15 3.07
N HIS A 44 -5.74 7.98 3.44
CA HIS A 44 -4.76 7.68 4.47
C HIS A 44 -4.24 8.96 5.12
N ALA A 45 -3.63 8.82 6.28
CA ALA A 45 -2.97 9.90 7.00
C ALA A 45 -1.45 9.74 6.90
N GLU A 46 -0.71 10.83 6.93
CA GLU A 46 0.75 10.80 7.06
C GLU A 46 1.13 11.28 8.47
N TYR A 47 2.06 10.56 9.10
CA TYR A 47 2.65 10.96 10.37
C TYR A 47 4.14 10.70 10.32
N ASP A 48 4.95 11.72 10.63
CA ASP A 48 6.42 11.62 10.69
C ASP A 48 7.07 11.12 9.37
N ASP A 49 6.51 11.47 8.21
CA ASP A 49 6.92 10.95 6.88
C ASP A 49 6.61 9.45 6.63
N LYS A 50 5.75 8.84 7.45
CA LYS A 50 5.24 7.47 7.21
C LYS A 50 3.73 7.50 6.96
N PRO A 51 3.21 6.77 5.97
CA PRO A 51 1.78 6.64 5.75
C PRO A 51 1.15 5.67 6.76
N TYR A 52 0.04 6.09 7.35
CA TYR A 52 -0.79 5.33 8.27
C TYR A 52 -2.21 5.19 7.74
N CYS A 53 -2.82 4.05 8.04
CA CYS A 53 -4.23 3.86 7.80
C CYS A 53 -5.05 4.76 8.74
N ASN A 54 -6.21 5.29 8.32
CA ASN A 54 -7.05 6.13 9.20
C ASN A 54 -7.31 5.47 10.57
N HIS A 55 -7.61 4.17 10.56
CA HIS A 55 -7.81 3.38 11.79
C HIS A 55 -6.56 3.34 12.68
N CYS A 56 -5.39 3.08 12.08
CA CYS A 56 -4.10 3.00 12.76
C CYS A 56 -3.68 4.36 13.32
N TYR A 57 -3.94 5.41 12.54
CA TYR A 57 -3.69 6.79 12.93
C TYR A 57 -4.54 7.16 14.15
N LEU A 58 -5.85 6.84 14.14
CA LEU A 58 -6.73 7.05 15.29
C LEU A 58 -6.35 6.19 16.50
N LEU A 59 -5.87 4.96 16.31
CA LEU A 59 -5.42 4.08 17.39
C LEU A 59 -4.15 4.58 18.08
N HIS A 60 -3.17 5.06 17.31
CA HIS A 60 -1.89 5.51 17.84
C HIS A 60 -1.89 6.98 18.29
N PHE A 61 -2.62 7.85 17.58
CA PHE A 61 -2.62 9.30 17.80
C PHE A 61 -3.97 9.84 18.27
N GLY A 62 -5.02 9.03 18.32
CA GLY A 62 -6.32 9.44 18.84
C GLY A 62 -6.37 9.50 20.38
N PRO A 63 -7.43 10.12 20.94
CA PRO A 63 -7.61 10.24 22.37
C PRO A 63 -7.65 8.86 23.03
N ARG A 64 -6.79 8.69 24.04
CA ARG A 64 -6.45 7.44 24.72
C ARG A 64 -7.71 6.74 25.27
N GLY A 65 -8.26 5.77 24.53
CA GLY A 65 -9.47 5.07 25.00
C GLY A 65 -9.72 3.65 24.48
N ALA A 66 -9.15 3.21 23.34
CA ALA A 66 -9.51 1.92 22.76
C ALA A 66 -8.31 0.97 22.65
N ARG A 67 -7.92 0.37 23.78
CA ARG A 67 -7.14 -0.88 23.78
C ARG A 67 -8.07 -2.02 23.32
N GLY A 68 -8.19 -2.17 22.00
CA GLY A 68 -8.82 -3.32 21.38
C GLY A 68 -7.75 -4.30 20.90
N SER A 69 -7.31 -5.18 21.79
CA SER A 69 -6.66 -6.45 21.43
C SER A 69 -7.55 -7.29 20.51
N ILE A 70 -6.93 -8.27 19.81
CA ILE A 70 -7.50 -9.40 19.03
C ILE A 70 -7.54 -9.13 17.50
N SER A 71 -6.81 -9.83 16.62
CA SER A 71 -6.38 -11.24 16.65
C SER A 71 -5.02 -11.50 15.99
N ARG A 72 -4.39 -12.57 16.46
CA ARG A 72 -3.24 -13.32 15.92
C ARG A 72 -3.22 -13.50 14.38
N PRO A 73 -2.01 -13.74 13.83
CA PRO A 73 -1.80 -14.05 12.42
C PRO A 73 -2.28 -15.48 12.12
N SER A 74 -2.97 -15.69 10.99
CA SER A 74 -3.01 -17.02 10.35
C SER A 74 -3.56 -16.96 8.93
N ALA A 75 -2.78 -17.57 8.03
CA ALA A 75 -3.14 -18.09 6.70
C ALA A 75 -3.72 -17.05 5.72
N HIS A 76 -3.29 -16.93 4.48
CA HIS A 76 -2.95 -17.95 3.51
C HIS A 76 -2.29 -17.22 2.33
N THR A 77 -1.25 -17.85 1.77
CA THR A 77 -0.74 -17.72 0.40
C THR A 77 -1.47 -16.71 -0.50
N ALA A 78 -0.80 -15.60 -0.81
CA ALA A 78 -1.09 -14.81 -1.99
C ALA A 78 0.21 -14.64 -2.79
N THR A 79 0.87 -15.77 -3.05
CA THR A 79 1.62 -15.95 -4.31
C THR A 79 0.59 -15.90 -5.42
N VAL A 80 0.26 -14.69 -5.85
CA VAL A 80 -0.48 -14.44 -7.09
C VAL A 80 0.50 -13.78 -8.05
N PRO A 81 1.32 -14.57 -8.75
CA PRO A 81 1.50 -14.40 -10.17
C PRO A 81 0.62 -15.45 -10.85
N PRO A 82 -0.39 -15.01 -11.59
CA PRO A 82 -0.46 -15.47 -12.96
C PRO A 82 -0.38 -14.25 -13.84
N SER A 83 0.86 -13.82 -14.09
CA SER A 83 1.16 -13.13 -15.34
C SER A 83 0.62 -14.01 -16.46
N SER A 84 -0.49 -13.56 -17.03
CA SER A 84 -0.75 -13.54 -18.47
C SER A 84 -0.04 -14.64 -19.28
N LYS A 85 -0.79 -15.69 -19.66
CA LYS A 85 -0.98 -16.15 -21.05
C LYS A 85 -1.74 -17.49 -21.08
N PRO A 86 -3.04 -17.50 -21.43
CA PRO A 86 -3.64 -18.64 -22.10
C PRO A 86 -3.45 -18.49 -23.62
N ALA A 87 -2.65 -19.37 -24.23
CA ALA A 87 -2.73 -19.65 -25.66
C ALA A 87 -2.61 -21.16 -25.82
N ALA A 88 -3.78 -21.78 -25.97
CA ALA A 88 -3.97 -23.20 -26.12
C ALA A 88 -3.25 -23.73 -27.37
N GLU A 89 -2.63 -24.89 -27.16
CA GLU A 89 -2.36 -25.91 -28.15
C GLU A 89 -3.61 -26.19 -28.99
N ASN A 90 -3.52 -26.11 -30.32
CA ASN A 90 -4.46 -26.79 -31.19
C ASN A 90 -3.74 -27.45 -32.37
N LYS A 91 -4.07 -28.72 -32.53
CA LYS A 91 -3.55 -29.70 -33.47
C LYS A 91 -4.67 -29.99 -34.47
N ASP A 92 -4.49 -29.58 -35.72
CA ASP A 92 -5.21 -30.13 -36.87
C ASP A 92 -4.48 -29.75 -38.18
N ARG A 93 -3.64 -30.66 -38.69
CA ARG A 93 -3.55 -31.03 -40.11
C ARG A 93 -2.66 -32.24 -40.32
#